data_AF-A0A968A826-F1
#
_entry.id   AF-A0A968A826-F1
#
_cell.length_a   1.000
_cell.length_b   1.000
_cell.length_c   1.000
_cell.angle_alpha   90.00
_cell.angle_beta   90.00
_cell.angle_gamma   90.00
#
_symmetry.space_group_name_H-M   'P 1'
#
loop_
_entity.id
_entity.type
_entity.pdbx_description
1 polymer ?
#
loop_
_entity_poly.entity_id
_entity_poly.type
_entity_poly.pdbx_seq_one_letter_code
_entity_poly.pdbx_strand_id
1 'polypeptide(L)'
;PTEDDALPSSLIEAMACQLPVVTTPVGAIQSIIINGRNGISVSPKNFQQLYDALVLVMNSKELAHELGRAGWHTVQENYSAKIVTQKYTDLFKMLIQQNQYVNNRGMVRPSDNKTSITVESQE
;
A
#
# COMPACT_ATOMS: atom_id res chain seq x y z
N PRO A 1 2.48 16.83 12.84
CA PRO A 1 2.09 15.60 12.12
C PRO A 1 2.06 15.88 10.61
N THR A 2 2.11 14.85 9.78
CA THR A 2 2.31 14.93 8.32
C THR A 2 1.17 15.66 7.60
N GLU A 3 1.47 16.39 6.53
CA GLU A 3 0.46 17.07 5.68
C GLU A 3 0.22 16.35 4.34
N ASP A 4 1.19 15.55 3.88
CA ASP A 4 1.05 14.64 2.73
C ASP A 4 2.04 13.48 2.85
N ASP A 5 1.65 12.27 2.43
CA ASP A 5 2.51 11.08 2.44
C ASP A 5 2.03 10.00 1.46
N ALA A 6 2.84 9.70 0.45
CA ALA A 6 2.55 8.66 -0.53
C ALA A 6 2.99 7.26 -0.10
N LEU A 7 4.01 7.15 0.76
CA LEU A 7 4.65 5.90 1.15
C LEU A 7 5.10 5.99 2.62
N PRO A 8 4.15 5.88 3.57
CA PRO A 8 4.39 6.14 4.98
C PRO A 8 5.16 4.99 5.65
N SER A 9 6.45 4.86 5.31
CA SER A 9 7.29 3.74 5.73
C SER A 9 7.52 3.76 7.24
N SER A 10 7.72 4.93 7.83
CA SER A 10 7.86 5.09 9.28
C SER A 10 6.61 4.70 10.06
N LEU A 11 5.41 4.92 9.50
CA LEU A 11 4.15 4.46 10.07
C LEU A 11 4.11 2.93 10.09
N ILE A 12 4.44 2.29 8.97
CA ILE A 12 4.45 0.82 8.85
C ILE A 12 5.51 0.21 9.78
N GLU A 13 6.69 0.80 9.89
CA GLU A 13 7.75 0.37 10.81
C GLU A 13 7.30 0.47 12.27
N ALA A 14 6.70 1.59 12.68
CA ALA A 14 6.18 1.77 14.03
C ALA A 14 5.09 0.73 14.36
N MET A 15 4.15 0.50 13.43
CA MET A 15 3.12 -0.53 13.57
C MET A 15 3.73 -1.94 13.63
N ALA A 16 4.77 -2.23 12.85
CA ALA A 16 5.50 -3.51 12.89
C ALA A 16 6.24 -3.73 14.23
N CYS A 17 6.64 -2.65 14.91
CA CYS A 17 7.20 -2.68 16.24
C CYS A 17 6.13 -2.72 17.36
N GLN A 18 4.85 -2.91 17.03
CA GLN A 18 3.73 -2.88 17.97
C GLN A 18 3.61 -1.56 18.75
N LEU A 19 4.06 -0.45 18.16
CA LEU A 19 3.90 0.87 18.77
C LEU A 19 2.52 1.45 18.43
N PRO A 20 1.81 2.06 19.40
CA PRO A 20 0.61 2.82 19.08
C PRO A 20 1.00 4.03 18.23
N VAL A 21 0.24 4.28 17.17
CA VAL A 21 0.50 5.38 16.23
C VAL A 21 -0.62 6.43 16.30
N VAL A 22 -0.22 7.70 16.37
CA VAL A 22 -1.10 8.87 16.22
C VAL A 22 -0.62 9.61 14.98
N THR A 23 -1.51 9.75 13.99
CA THR A 23 -1.14 10.29 12.68
C THR A 23 -2.29 11.09 12.06
N THR A 24 -2.07 11.68 10.89
CA THR A 24 -3.06 12.41 10.11
C THR A 24 -3.55 11.58 8.92
N PRO A 25 -4.83 11.70 8.54
CA PRO A 25 -5.40 10.97 7.41
C PRO A 25 -5.03 11.67 6.10
N VAL A 26 -3.76 11.59 5.68
CA VAL A 26 -3.27 12.19 4.43
C VAL A 26 -2.66 11.14 3.51
N GLY A 27 -2.77 11.33 2.20
CA GLY A 27 -2.24 10.41 1.20
C GLY A 27 -2.59 8.94 1.46
N ALA A 28 -1.59 8.07 1.42
CA ALA A 28 -1.77 6.63 1.61
C ALA A 28 -2.17 6.24 3.04
N ILE A 29 -1.96 7.11 4.04
CA ILE A 29 -2.26 6.83 5.45
C ILE A 29 -3.75 6.55 5.66
N GLN A 30 -4.63 7.22 4.90
CA GLN A 30 -6.09 6.99 4.95
C GLN A 30 -6.48 5.54 4.65
N SER A 31 -5.70 4.85 3.83
CA SER A 31 -5.94 3.45 3.47
C SER A 31 -5.38 2.44 4.48
N ILE A 32 -4.48 2.89 5.36
CA ILE A 32 -3.77 2.04 6.32
C ILE A 32 -4.44 2.13 7.70
N ILE A 33 -4.84 3.33 8.13
CA ILE A 33 -5.34 3.60 9.47
C ILE A 33 -6.87 3.58 9.52
N ILE A 34 -7.39 2.74 10.39
CA ILE A 34 -8.78 2.74 10.83
C ILE A 34 -8.79 3.38 12.22
N ASN A 35 -9.30 4.62 12.28
CA ASN A 35 -9.29 5.44 13.49
C ASN A 35 -9.88 4.71 14.70
N GLY A 36 -9.14 4.71 15.81
CA GLY A 36 -9.52 4.06 17.07
C GLY A 36 -9.35 2.54 17.08
N ARG A 37 -8.99 1.91 15.96
CA ARG A 37 -8.82 0.46 15.85
C ARG A 37 -7.36 0.03 15.77
N ASN A 38 -6.61 0.56 14.80
CA ASN A 38 -5.20 0.20 14.59
C ASN A 38 -4.25 1.40 14.66
N GLY A 39 -4.78 2.54 15.10
CA GLY A 39 -4.10 3.81 15.28
C GLY A 39 -5.13 4.92 15.53
N ILE A 40 -4.67 6.11 15.89
CA ILE A 40 -5.51 7.29 16.05
C ILE A 40 -5.23 8.26 14.90
N SER A 41 -6.31 8.69 14.25
CA SER A 41 -6.26 9.68 13.18
C SER A 41 -6.74 11.02 13.73
N VAL A 42 -5.89 12.05 13.60
CA VAL A 42 -6.20 13.44 14.00
C VAL A 42 -6.26 14.35 12.78
N SER A 43 -7.05 15.41 12.81
CA SER A 43 -7.11 16.36 11.70
C SER A 43 -5.76 17.07 11.50
N PRO A 44 -5.31 17.28 10.24
CA PRO A 44 -4.12 18.08 9.97
C PRO A 44 -4.23 19.47 10.60
N LYS A 45 -3.13 19.97 11.16
CA LYS A 45 -3.03 21.28 11.85
C LYS A 45 -3.94 21.46 13.08
N ASN A 46 -4.63 20.42 13.53
CA ASN A 46 -5.40 20.47 14.77
C ASN A 46 -4.52 20.04 15.96
N PHE A 47 -3.84 21.02 16.55
CA PHE A 47 -2.94 20.78 17.69
C PHE A 47 -3.67 20.25 18.93
N GLN A 48 -4.91 20.67 19.16
CA GLN A 48 -5.68 20.22 20.32
C GLN A 48 -6.01 18.73 20.21
N GLN A 49 -6.49 18.27 19.05
CA GLN A 49 -6.74 16.85 18.82
C GLN A 49 -5.48 16.00 18.94
N LEU A 50 -4.34 16.49 18.43
CA LEU A 50 -3.08 15.80 18.57
C LEU A 50 -2.68 15.67 20.05
N TYR A 51 -2.78 16.75 20.81
CA TYR A 51 -2.50 16.76 22.24
C TYR A 51 -3.39 15.76 22.98
N ASP A 52 -4.71 15.84 22.76
CA ASP A 52 -5.68 14.96 23.42
C ASP A 52 -5.42 13.48 23.10
N ALA A 53 -5.13 13.18 21.83
CA ALA A 53 -4.80 11.81 21.39
C ALA A 53 -3.51 11.29 22.03
N LEU A 54 -2.47 12.11 22.11
CA LEU A 54 -1.21 11.73 22.76
C LEU A 54 -1.42 11.51 24.26
N VAL A 55 -2.12 12.41 24.95
CA VAL A 55 -2.45 12.28 26.38
C VAL A 55 -3.25 11.01 26.64
N LEU A 56 -4.25 10.72 25.80
CA LEU A 56 -5.05 9.50 25.88
C LEU A 56 -4.19 8.24 25.81
N VAL A 57 -3.30 8.16 24.81
CA VAL A 57 -2.43 6.99 24.60
C VAL A 57 -1.38 6.86 25.70
N MET A 58 -0.78 7.97 26.14
CA MET A 58 0.25 7.95 27.18
C MET A 58 -0.31 7.58 28.57
N ASN A 59 -1.57 7.93 28.85
CA ASN A 59 -2.19 7.65 30.15
C ASN A 59 -2.90 6.29 30.23
N SER A 60 -3.09 5.57 29.12
CA SER A 60 -3.69 4.24 29.11
C SER A 60 -2.77 3.23 28.43
N LYS A 61 -2.06 2.45 29.27
CA LYS A 61 -1.17 1.38 28.81
C LYS A 61 -1.94 0.29 28.06
N GLU A 62 -3.16 0.01 28.49
CA GLU A 62 -4.06 -0.98 27.89
C GLU A 62 -4.42 -0.56 26.46
N LEU A 63 -4.85 0.69 26.27
CA LEU A 63 -5.16 1.25 24.95
C LEU A 63 -3.93 1.27 24.06
N ALA A 64 -2.79 1.74 24.58
CA ALA A 64 -1.53 1.76 23.83
C ALA A 64 -1.15 0.36 23.32
N HIS A 65 -1.28 -0.66 24.17
CA HIS A 65 -1.02 -2.05 23.82
C HIS A 65 -2.05 -2.61 22.81
N GLU A 66 -3.33 -2.25 22.95
CA GLU A 66 -4.38 -2.67 22.01
C GLU A 66 -4.13 -2.10 20.62
N LEU A 67 -3.91 -0.79 20.52
CA LEU A 67 -3.61 -0.10 19.27
C LEU A 67 -2.32 -0.63 18.64
N GLY A 68 -1.27 -0.84 19.44
CA GLY A 68 0.00 -1.40 18.97
C GLY A 68 -0.15 -2.80 18.37
N ARG A 69 -0.87 -3.70 19.06
CA ARG A 69 -1.14 -5.06 18.55
C ARG A 69 -2.01 -5.03 17.28
N ALA A 70 -3.06 -4.20 17.25
CA ALA A 70 -3.91 -4.07 16.08
C ALA A 70 -3.15 -3.48 14.87
N GLY A 71 -2.25 -2.53 15.12
CA GLY A 71 -1.34 -1.99 14.12
C GLY A 71 -0.42 -3.07 13.56
N TRP A 72 0.19 -3.87 14.43
CA TRP A 72 1.01 -5.01 14.01
C TRP A 72 0.23 -6.01 13.17
N HIS A 73 -0.98 -6.41 13.58
CA HIS A 73 -1.83 -7.29 12.77
C HIS A 73 -2.10 -6.72 11.37
N THR A 74 -2.38 -5.42 11.29
CA THR A 74 -2.58 -4.72 10.00
C THR A 74 -1.36 -4.88 9.10
N VAL A 75 -0.15 -4.72 9.64
CA VAL A 75 1.11 -4.92 8.90
C VAL A 75 1.27 -6.36 8.47
N GLN A 76 1.09 -7.32 9.37
CA GLN A 76 1.27 -8.74 9.06
C GLN A 76 0.36 -9.21 7.92
N GLU A 77 -0.90 -8.74 7.92
CA GLU A 77 -1.92 -9.12 6.95
C GLU A 77 -1.78 -8.43 5.59
N ASN A 78 -1.22 -7.22 5.55
CA ASN A 78 -1.30 -6.38 4.34
C ASN A 78 0.04 -5.90 3.80
N TYR A 79 1.03 -5.67 4.67
CA TYR A 79 2.25 -4.91 4.36
C TYR A 79 3.55 -5.66 4.69
N SER A 80 3.48 -6.87 5.26
CA SER A 80 4.66 -7.69 5.47
C SER A 80 5.30 -8.09 4.14
N ALA A 81 6.64 -8.21 4.12
CA ALA A 81 7.37 -8.61 2.92
C ALA A 81 6.79 -9.89 2.30
N LYS A 82 6.43 -10.87 3.13
CA LYS A 82 5.79 -12.12 2.71
C LYS A 82 4.47 -11.87 1.96
N ILE A 83 3.56 -11.08 2.53
CA ILE A 83 2.26 -10.77 1.90
C ILE A 83 2.47 -10.00 0.60
N VAL A 84 3.34 -9.00 0.59
CA VAL A 84 3.61 -8.17 -0.58
C VAL A 84 4.18 -9.02 -1.71
N THR A 85 5.21 -9.83 -1.44
CA THR A 85 5.78 -10.77 -2.42
C THR A 85 4.73 -11.73 -2.96
N GLN A 86 3.85 -12.26 -2.11
CA GLN A 86 2.78 -13.16 -2.53
C GLN A 86 1.81 -12.45 -3.50
N LYS A 87 1.32 -11.25 -3.15
CA LYS A 87 0.43 -10.45 -4.00
C LYS A 87 1.03 -10.17 -5.38
N TYR A 88 2.31 -9.77 -5.43
CA TYR A 88 3.01 -9.55 -6.70
C TYR A 88 3.17 -10.85 -7.50
N THR A 89 3.52 -11.95 -6.84
CA THR A 89 3.67 -13.26 -7.48
C THR A 89 2.37 -13.71 -8.12
N ASP A 90 1.25 -13.56 -7.41
CA ASP A 90 -0.07 -13.95 -7.91
C ASP A 90 -0.52 -13.07 -9.08
N LEU A 91 -0.27 -11.77 -9.00
CA LEU A 91 -0.49 -10.84 -10.11
C LEU A 91 0.30 -11.25 -11.36
N PHE A 92 1.60 -11.53 -11.22
CA PHE A 92 2.41 -11.96 -12.36
C PHE A 92 1.94 -13.30 -12.95
N LYS A 93 1.59 -14.27 -12.10
CA LYS A 93 1.03 -15.55 -12.56
C LYS A 93 -0.27 -15.35 -13.35
N MET A 94 -1.17 -14.49 -12.85
CA MET A 94 -2.43 -14.17 -13.53
C MET A 94 -2.17 -13.55 -14.91
N LEU A 95 -1.27 -12.57 -15.00
CA LEU A 95 -0.95 -11.90 -16.27
C LEU A 95 -0.29 -12.85 -17.28
N ILE A 96 0.58 -13.75 -16.82
CA ILE A 96 1.21 -14.77 -17.68
C ILE A 96 0.15 -15.73 -18.23
N GLN A 97 -0.76 -16.21 -17.38
CA GLN A 97 -1.86 -17.08 -17.83
C GLN A 97 -2.74 -16.38 -18.87
N GLN A 98 -3.15 -15.14 -18.61
CA GLN A 98 -3.96 -14.36 -19.55
C GLN A 98 -3.26 -14.17 -20.90
N ASN A 99 -1.95 -13.90 -20.90
CA ASN A 99 -1.16 -13.75 -22.13
C ASN A 99 -1.09 -15.08 -22.92
N GLN A 100 -0.94 -16.22 -22.23
CA GLN A 100 -1.00 -17.53 -22.89
C GLN A 100 -2.38 -17.84 -23.49
N TYR A 101 -3.48 -17.46 -22.82
CA TYR A 101 -4.83 -17.58 -23.37
C TYR A 101 -5.03 -16.73 -24.64
N VAL A 102 -4.47 -15.52 -24.69
CA VAL A 102 -4.55 -14.65 -25.87
C VAL A 102 -3.70 -15.19 -27.03
N ASN A 103 -2.49 -15.67 -26.76
CA ASN A 103 -1.62 -16.25 -27.80
C ASN A 103 -2.22 -17.54 -28.40
N ASN A 104 -2.88 -18.37 -27.58
CA ASN A 104 -3.50 -19.63 -28.05
C ASN A 104 -4.82 -19.43 -28.82
N ARG A 105 -5.43 -18.23 -28.81
CA ARG A 105 -6.61 -17.88 -29.62
C ARG A 105 -6.25 -17.18 -30.95
N GLY A 106 -4.99 -17.19 -31.35
CA GLY A 106 -4.57 -16.76 -32.70
C GLY A 106 -4.52 -15.24 -32.90
N MET A 107 -4.33 -14.44 -31.86
CA MET A 107 -4.10 -13.00 -32.02
C MET A 107 -2.60 -12.73 -32.12
N VAL A 108 -2.13 -12.50 -33.35
CA VAL A 108 -0.72 -12.17 -33.68
C VAL A 108 -0.32 -10.87 -32.97
N ARG A 109 0.88 -10.83 -32.39
CA ARG A 109 1.38 -9.64 -31.70
C ARG A 109 1.64 -8.54 -32.74
N PRO A 110 1.33 -7.26 -32.45
CA PRO A 110 1.60 -6.15 -33.37
C PRO A 110 3.08 -6.00 -33.78
N SER A 111 4.01 -6.58 -32.99
CA SER A 111 5.45 -6.57 -33.27
C SER A 111 5.89 -7.53 -34.38
N ASP A 112 5.03 -8.46 -34.81
CA ASP A 112 5.41 -9.52 -35.74
C ASP A 112 5.23 -9.10 -37.21
N ASN A 113 4.70 -7.90 -37.47
CA ASN A 113 4.62 -7.33 -38.82
C ASN A 113 5.96 -6.64 -39.16
N LYS A 114 6.98 -7.44 -39.51
CA LYS A 114 8.10 -6.92 -40.31
C LYS A 114 7.53 -6.54 -41.68
N THR A 115 7.12 -5.29 -41.83
CA THR A 115 6.86 -4.69 -43.14
C THR A 115 8.17 -4.70 -43.92
N SER A 116 8.35 -5.70 -44.79
CA SER A 116 9.30 -5.64 -45.89
C SER A 116 8.84 -4.52 -46.82
N ILE A 117 9.45 -3.33 -46.67
CA ILE A 117 9.28 -2.24 -47.61
C ILE A 117 10.13 -2.61 -48.83
N THR A 118 9.52 -3.27 -49.83
CA THR A 118 10.13 -3.36 -51.16
C THR A 118 10.05 -1.97 -51.78
N VAL A 119 11.19 -1.31 -51.89
CA VAL A 119 11.30 -0.03 -52.61
C VAL A 119 11.29 -0.37 -54.10
N GLU A 120 10.13 -0.27 -54.75
CA GLU A 120 10.05 -0.29 -56.22
C GLU A 120 10.64 1.02 -56.74
N SER A 121 11.80 0.90 -57.40
CA SER A 121 12.40 1.90 -58.26
C SER A 121 11.50 2.14 -59.46
N GLN A 122 10.92 3.35 -59.56
CA GLN A 122 10.33 3.84 -60.81
C GLN A 122 11.44 4.46 -61.67
N GLU A 123 11.57 3.97 -62.90
CA GLU A 123 12.15 4.69 -64.05
C GLU A 123 11.17 5.76 -64.56
#